data_AF-L5NP68-F1
#
_entry.id   AF-L5NP68-F1
#
_cell.length_a   1.000
_cell.length_b   1.000
_cell.length_c   1.000
_cell.angle_alpha   90.00
_cell.angle_beta   90.00
_cell.angle_gamma   90.00
#
_symmetry.space_group_name_H-M   'P 1'
#
loop_
_entity.id
_entity.type
_entity.pdbx_description
1 polymer ?
#
loop_
_entity_poly.entity_id
_entity_poly.type
_entity_poly.pdbx_seq_one_letter_code
_entity_poly.pdbx_strand_id
1 'polypeptide(L)'
;MTDAASLADRVREGELRLHELEAHADADTAAEARRLLVEEQSGASLDAVGNYGFPAEAAESAIENMVGAIQVPMGVAGPVSVDGGSVAGEKYLPLATTEGALLASVNRGCSVINSAGGATARVLKSGMTRAPVFRVADVAEAEALVSWTRDNFAALKEAAEETTNHGELLDVTPYVVGNSVYLRFRYDTKDAMGMNMATIATEAACGVVEDETAASLVALSGNLCTDKKPAAINAVEGRGRSVTADVRIPREVVEERLHTTPEAVAELNTRKNLVGSAKAASLGFNAHVANVVAAMFLATGQDEAQVVEGSNAITTAEVQDGDLYVSVSIASLEVGTVGGGTKLPTQSEGLDILGVSGGGDPAGSNADALAECIAVGSLAGELSLLSALASRHLSSAHAELGR
;
A
#
# COMPACT_ATOMS: atom_id res chain seq x y z
N MET A 1 -4.41 -23.33 35.13
CA MET A 1 -4.60 -22.85 33.74
C MET A 1 -5.10 -24.04 32.96
N THR A 2 -6.16 -23.87 32.18
CA THR A 2 -6.66 -24.91 31.28
C THR A 2 -5.64 -25.07 30.16
N ASP A 3 -5.18 -26.29 29.88
CA ASP A 3 -4.24 -26.53 28.78
C ASP A 3 -4.95 -26.50 27.41
N ALA A 4 -4.17 -26.37 26.34
CA ALA A 4 -4.68 -26.25 24.97
C ALA A 4 -5.52 -27.47 24.53
N ALA A 5 -5.13 -28.68 24.94
CA ALA A 5 -5.84 -29.90 24.61
C ALA A 5 -7.23 -29.95 25.26
N SER A 6 -7.34 -29.58 26.54
CA SER A 6 -8.62 -29.50 27.25
C SER A 6 -9.54 -28.43 26.64
N LEU A 7 -8.99 -27.29 26.21
CA LEU A 7 -9.78 -26.28 25.50
C LEU A 7 -10.27 -26.77 24.13
N ALA A 8 -9.42 -27.47 23.38
CA ALA A 8 -9.80 -28.11 22.12
C ALA A 8 -10.95 -29.11 22.34
N ASP A 9 -10.86 -29.96 23.37
CA ASP A 9 -11.90 -30.93 23.71
C ASP A 9 -13.26 -30.26 23.97
N ARG A 10 -13.27 -29.16 24.74
CA ARG A 10 -14.50 -28.39 25.04
C ARG A 10 -15.12 -27.75 23.80
N VAL A 11 -14.31 -27.32 22.84
CA VAL A 11 -14.82 -26.84 21.54
C VAL A 11 -15.41 -28.01 20.74
N ARG A 12 -14.76 -29.18 20.74
CA ARG A 12 -15.23 -30.39 20.05
C ARG A 12 -16.58 -30.87 20.59
N GLU A 13 -16.76 -30.81 21.90
CA GLU A 13 -18.00 -31.15 22.60
C GLU A 13 -19.11 -30.10 22.42
N GLY A 14 -18.78 -28.96 21.80
CA GLY A 14 -19.72 -27.87 21.56
C GLY A 14 -19.99 -26.99 22.77
N GLU A 15 -19.20 -27.12 23.85
CA GLU A 15 -19.27 -26.28 25.03
C GLU A 15 -18.71 -24.87 24.78
N LEU A 16 -17.71 -24.76 23.90
CA LEU A 16 -17.07 -23.50 23.50
C LEU A 16 -17.05 -23.34 21.98
N ARG A 17 -16.88 -22.09 21.53
CA ARG A 17 -16.58 -21.70 20.15
C ARG A 17 -15.13 -21.27 20.02
N LEU A 18 -14.58 -21.33 18.80
CA LEU A 18 -13.17 -20.97 18.52
C LEU A 18 -12.81 -19.53 18.95
N HIS A 19 -13.75 -18.60 18.86
CA HIS A 19 -13.54 -17.19 19.23
C HIS A 19 -13.64 -16.92 20.73
N GLU A 20 -14.06 -17.91 21.54
CA GLU A 20 -14.20 -17.76 22.99
C GLU A 20 -12.94 -18.18 23.76
N LEU A 21 -11.93 -18.73 23.06
CA LEU A 21 -10.78 -19.38 23.69
C LEU A 21 -9.89 -18.40 24.48
N GLU A 22 -9.72 -17.16 24.00
CA GLU A 22 -8.99 -16.09 24.71
C GLU A 22 -9.68 -15.66 26.01
N ALA A 23 -10.99 -15.94 26.19
CA ALA A 23 -11.66 -15.71 27.47
C ALA A 23 -11.28 -16.76 28.54
N HIS A 24 -10.59 -17.83 28.15
CA HIS A 24 -10.29 -18.98 28.98
C HIS A 24 -8.80 -19.31 29.13
N ALA A 25 -7.93 -18.72 28.31
CA ALA A 25 -6.48 -18.82 28.40
C ALA A 25 -5.78 -17.63 27.72
N ASP A 26 -4.47 -17.53 27.88
CA ASP A 26 -3.65 -16.59 27.11
C ASP A 26 -3.70 -16.88 25.60
N ALA A 27 -3.32 -15.88 24.80
CA ALA A 27 -3.44 -15.93 23.34
C ALA A 27 -2.66 -17.08 22.70
N ASP A 28 -1.49 -17.45 23.24
CA ASP A 28 -0.68 -18.55 22.70
C ASP A 28 -1.36 -19.91 22.96
N THR A 29 -1.85 -20.11 24.18
CA THR A 29 -2.63 -21.32 24.53
C THR A 29 -3.92 -21.41 23.72
N ALA A 30 -4.62 -20.29 23.50
CA ALA A 30 -5.81 -20.23 22.66
C ALA A 30 -5.49 -20.58 21.19
N ALA A 31 -4.41 -20.04 20.64
CA ALA A 31 -3.97 -20.34 19.29
C ALA A 31 -3.55 -21.81 19.12
N GLU A 32 -2.86 -22.39 20.10
CA GLU A 32 -2.53 -23.81 20.14
C GLU A 32 -3.79 -24.69 20.17
N ALA A 33 -4.77 -24.35 21.02
CA ALA A 33 -6.04 -25.10 21.08
C ALA A 33 -6.77 -25.12 19.74
N ARG A 34 -6.81 -23.98 19.01
CA ARG A 34 -7.36 -23.94 17.65
C ARG A 34 -6.53 -24.77 16.68
N ARG A 35 -5.21 -24.68 16.75
CA ARG A 35 -4.31 -25.43 15.86
C ARG A 35 -4.53 -26.94 16.02
N LEU A 36 -4.61 -27.45 17.25
CA LEU A 36 -4.90 -28.86 17.53
C LEU A 36 -6.22 -29.32 16.89
N LEU A 37 -7.29 -28.51 16.99
CA LEU A 37 -8.57 -28.79 16.35
C LEU A 37 -8.46 -28.85 14.83
N VAL A 38 -7.72 -27.90 14.23
CA VAL A 38 -7.53 -27.84 12.78
C VAL A 38 -6.71 -29.04 12.30
N GLU A 39 -5.60 -29.36 12.96
CA GLU A 39 -4.75 -30.51 12.62
C GLU A 39 -5.51 -31.84 12.67
N GLU A 40 -6.30 -32.06 13.73
CA GLU A 40 -7.14 -33.25 13.89
C GLU A 40 -8.18 -33.37 12.77
N GLN A 41 -8.90 -32.28 12.48
CA GLN A 41 -9.99 -32.28 11.50
C GLN A 41 -9.49 -32.36 10.06
N SER A 42 -8.38 -31.70 9.74
CA SER A 42 -7.82 -31.67 8.39
C SER A 42 -6.85 -32.81 8.12
N GLY A 43 -6.34 -33.48 9.16
CA GLY A 43 -5.28 -34.49 9.05
C GLY A 43 -3.91 -33.91 8.63
N ALA A 44 -3.71 -32.61 8.78
CA ALA A 44 -2.47 -31.91 8.41
C ALA A 44 -1.60 -31.69 9.65
N SER A 45 -0.28 -31.54 9.45
CA SER A 45 0.62 -30.96 10.47
C SER A 45 0.80 -29.47 10.18
N LEU A 46 0.72 -28.67 11.24
CA LEU A 46 0.89 -27.23 11.24
C LEU A 46 2.14 -26.80 12.03
N ASP A 47 3.15 -27.67 12.13
CA ASP A 47 4.39 -27.42 12.89
C ASP A 47 5.06 -26.08 12.52
N ALA A 48 5.19 -25.79 11.22
CA ALA A 48 5.79 -24.54 10.73
C ALA A 48 4.91 -23.31 11.00
N VAL A 49 3.59 -23.47 10.94
CA VAL A 49 2.62 -22.41 11.22
C VAL A 49 2.61 -22.08 12.70
N GLY A 50 2.69 -23.09 13.57
CA GLY A 50 2.75 -22.93 15.02
C GLY A 50 4.10 -22.45 15.57
N ASN A 51 5.18 -22.52 14.78
CA ASN A 51 6.50 -22.06 15.18
C ASN A 51 6.76 -20.60 14.77
N TYR A 52 6.00 -19.67 15.35
CA TYR A 52 6.14 -18.23 15.12
C TYR A 52 6.99 -17.56 16.23
N GLY A 53 7.70 -16.49 15.88
CA GLY A 53 8.76 -15.90 16.71
C GLY A 53 8.33 -14.81 17.71
N PHE A 54 7.04 -14.67 17.97
CA PHE A 54 6.50 -13.60 18.83
C PHE A 54 5.27 -14.09 19.63
N PRO A 55 4.90 -13.47 20.77
CA PRO A 55 3.69 -13.85 21.51
C PRO A 55 2.43 -13.61 20.68
N ALA A 56 1.48 -14.56 20.64
CA ALA A 56 0.26 -14.42 19.85
C ALA A 56 -0.55 -13.15 20.14
N GLU A 57 -0.48 -12.63 21.38
CA GLU A 57 -1.10 -11.36 21.80
C GLU A 57 -0.66 -10.17 20.93
N ALA A 58 0.57 -10.17 20.41
CA ALA A 58 1.06 -9.11 19.53
C ALA A 58 0.29 -9.01 18.20
N ALA A 59 -0.41 -10.08 17.79
CA ALA A 59 -1.23 -10.12 16.58
C ALA A 59 -2.74 -9.94 16.84
N GLU A 60 -3.18 -9.71 18.09
CA GLU A 60 -4.60 -9.61 18.45
C GLU A 60 -5.33 -8.53 17.63
N SER A 61 -4.68 -7.40 17.37
CA SER A 61 -5.27 -6.32 16.56
C SER A 61 -5.24 -6.55 15.04
N ALA A 62 -4.63 -7.64 14.58
CA ALA A 62 -4.38 -7.92 13.17
C ALA A 62 -5.16 -9.14 12.63
N ILE A 63 -5.57 -10.07 13.49
CA ILE A 63 -6.23 -11.31 13.05
C ILE A 63 -7.15 -11.90 14.12
N GLU A 64 -8.26 -12.49 13.69
CA GLU A 64 -9.12 -13.32 14.54
C GLU A 64 -8.85 -14.82 14.33
N ASN A 65 -9.16 -15.64 15.34
CA ASN A 65 -9.02 -17.10 15.28
C ASN A 65 -7.60 -17.59 14.91
N MET A 66 -6.56 -16.91 15.41
CA MET A 66 -5.16 -17.24 15.13
C MET A 66 -4.86 -18.73 15.44
N VAL A 67 -4.19 -19.41 14.51
CA VAL A 67 -3.64 -20.78 14.68
C VAL A 67 -2.09 -20.79 14.65
N GLY A 68 -1.50 -19.64 14.29
CA GLY A 68 -0.07 -19.43 14.10
C GLY A 68 0.19 -18.34 13.06
N ALA A 69 1.33 -18.37 12.38
CA ALA A 69 1.70 -17.37 11.37
C ALA A 69 2.32 -18.01 10.11
N ILE A 70 2.14 -17.35 8.97
CA ILE A 70 2.89 -17.66 7.75
C ILE A 70 4.29 -17.01 7.80
N GLN A 71 5.29 -17.68 7.24
CA GLN A 71 6.66 -17.18 7.15
C GLN A 71 6.99 -16.84 5.69
N VAL A 72 7.06 -15.54 5.37
CA VAL A 72 7.47 -15.06 4.04
C VAL A 72 8.95 -14.67 4.11
N PRO A 73 9.82 -15.17 3.21
CA PRO A 73 11.23 -14.79 3.20
C PRO A 73 11.40 -13.28 3.04
N MET A 74 12.23 -12.68 3.89
CA MET A 74 12.56 -11.26 3.88
C MET A 74 14.05 -11.07 3.64
N GLY A 75 14.39 -10.09 2.81
CA GLY A 75 15.77 -9.66 2.57
C GLY A 75 15.83 -8.16 2.33
N VAL A 76 16.99 -7.69 1.88
CA VAL A 76 17.20 -6.26 1.58
C VAL A 76 17.75 -6.06 0.16
N ALA A 77 17.36 -4.95 -0.46
CA ALA A 77 18.03 -4.41 -1.64
C ALA A 77 18.69 -3.07 -1.28
N GLY A 78 19.95 -2.88 -1.67
CA GLY A 78 20.68 -1.65 -1.39
C GLY A 78 22.16 -1.86 -1.00
N PRO A 79 22.82 -0.81 -0.49
CA PRO A 79 22.24 0.49 -0.18
C PRO A 79 21.80 1.23 -1.45
N VAL A 80 20.82 2.14 -1.34
CA VAL A 80 20.48 3.12 -2.38
C VAL A 80 20.46 4.51 -1.76
N SER A 81 21.08 5.48 -2.42
CA SER A 81 21.08 6.88 -2.01
C SER A 81 19.78 7.53 -2.43
N VAL A 82 19.02 8.02 -1.44
CA VAL A 82 17.76 8.73 -1.65
C VAL A 82 17.97 10.20 -1.30
N ASP A 83 17.64 11.09 -2.23
CA ASP A 83 17.37 12.51 -1.97
C ASP A 83 15.85 12.68 -2.00
N GLY A 84 15.22 12.47 -0.85
CA GLY A 84 13.77 12.59 -0.64
C GLY A 84 13.40 13.94 -0.02
N GLY A 85 12.11 14.28 -0.07
CA GLY A 85 11.56 15.41 0.68
C GLY A 85 11.45 15.14 2.19
N SER A 86 11.25 13.87 2.57
CA SER A 86 11.11 13.43 3.97
C SER A 86 12.15 12.41 4.40
N VAL A 87 12.93 11.84 3.47
CA VAL A 87 14.01 10.92 3.76
C VAL A 87 15.27 11.25 2.96
N ALA A 88 16.46 11.11 3.55
CA ALA A 88 17.71 11.31 2.84
C ALA A 88 18.78 10.28 3.23
N GLY A 89 19.77 10.11 2.35
CA GLY A 89 20.96 9.30 2.57
C GLY A 89 20.82 7.86 2.07
N GLU A 90 21.76 7.01 2.48
CA GLU A 90 21.79 5.60 2.09
C GLU A 90 20.72 4.80 2.84
N LYS A 91 19.95 4.00 2.09
CA LYS A 91 18.89 3.16 2.62
C LYS A 91 19.04 1.72 2.14
N TYR A 92 18.80 0.77 3.04
CA TYR A 92 18.50 -0.60 2.67
C TYR A 92 16.99 -0.74 2.60
N LEU A 93 16.47 -1.17 1.45
CA LEU A 93 15.04 -1.38 1.25
C LEU A 93 14.69 -2.80 1.70
N PRO A 94 13.83 -2.99 2.72
CA PRO A 94 13.38 -4.32 3.11
C PRO A 94 12.32 -4.83 2.13
N LEU A 95 12.46 -6.08 1.67
CA LEU A 95 11.52 -6.72 0.76
C LEU A 95 11.21 -8.13 1.24
N ALA A 96 9.92 -8.45 1.40
CA ALA A 96 9.43 -9.78 1.72
C ALA A 96 8.71 -10.39 0.51
N THR A 97 9.19 -11.51 0.00
CA THR A 97 8.64 -12.14 -1.21
C THR A 97 8.97 -13.62 -1.31
N THR A 98 8.17 -14.34 -2.09
CA THR A 98 8.47 -15.70 -2.55
C THR A 98 8.90 -15.73 -4.03
N GLU A 99 8.94 -14.58 -4.71
CA GLU A 99 9.36 -14.50 -6.11
C GLU A 99 10.90 -14.50 -6.23
N GLY A 100 11.43 -15.56 -6.85
CA GLY A 100 12.85 -15.67 -7.15
C GLY A 100 13.34 -14.51 -8.03
N ALA A 101 14.59 -14.08 -7.82
CA ALA A 101 15.26 -12.99 -8.52
C ALA A 101 14.72 -11.56 -8.31
N LEU A 102 13.57 -11.35 -7.64
CA LEU A 102 13.02 -10.01 -7.42
C LEU A 102 14.02 -9.10 -6.69
N LEU A 103 14.50 -9.52 -5.51
CA LEU A 103 15.46 -8.73 -4.72
C LEU A 103 16.77 -8.51 -5.48
N ALA A 104 17.26 -9.52 -6.21
CA ALA A 104 18.47 -9.39 -7.01
C ALA A 104 18.31 -8.33 -8.12
N SER A 105 17.14 -8.30 -8.77
CA SER A 105 16.81 -7.31 -9.79
C SER A 105 16.72 -5.90 -9.21
N VAL A 106 15.99 -5.71 -8.11
CA VAL A 106 15.89 -4.40 -7.42
C VAL A 106 17.28 -3.95 -6.94
N ASN A 107 18.08 -4.85 -6.38
CA ASN A 107 19.43 -4.56 -5.90
C ASN A 107 20.38 -4.12 -7.04
N ARG A 108 20.28 -4.75 -8.22
CA ARG A 108 21.00 -4.29 -9.42
C ARG A 108 20.59 -2.87 -9.79
N GLY A 109 19.29 -2.57 -9.76
CA GLY A 109 18.75 -1.22 -9.99
C GLY A 109 19.32 -0.20 -9.00
N CYS A 110 19.31 -0.51 -7.70
CA CYS A 110 19.89 0.33 -6.64
C CYS A 110 21.37 0.64 -6.90
N SER A 111 22.16 -0.36 -7.30
CA SER A 111 23.59 -0.18 -7.61
C SER A 111 23.81 0.76 -8.80
N VAL A 112 22.97 0.69 -9.83
CA VAL A 112 23.05 1.59 -10.99
C VAL A 112 22.65 3.01 -10.60
N ILE A 113 21.58 3.17 -9.83
CA ILE A 113 21.14 4.47 -9.31
C ILE A 113 22.27 5.14 -8.51
N ASN A 114 22.95 4.42 -7.62
CA ASN A 114 24.09 4.98 -6.86
C ASN A 114 25.26 5.37 -7.76
N SER A 115 25.50 4.62 -8.84
CA SER A 115 26.55 4.96 -9.82
C SER A 115 26.23 6.26 -10.57
N ALA A 116 24.97 6.69 -10.55
CA ALA A 116 24.48 7.96 -11.09
C ALA A 116 24.32 9.07 -10.03
N GLY A 117 24.71 8.83 -8.77
CA GLY A 117 24.64 9.82 -7.68
C GLY A 117 23.42 9.72 -6.77
N GLY A 118 22.57 8.69 -6.94
CA GLY A 118 21.34 8.51 -6.17
C GLY A 118 20.08 8.86 -6.96
N ALA A 119 18.92 8.67 -6.33
CA ALA A 119 17.62 9.01 -6.90
C ALA A 119 16.96 10.14 -6.10
N THR A 120 16.23 11.01 -6.80
CA THR A 120 15.37 12.01 -6.17
C THR A 120 13.96 11.46 -6.02
N ALA A 121 13.29 11.72 -4.90
CA ALA A 121 11.90 11.32 -4.67
C ALA A 121 11.09 12.41 -3.96
N ARG A 122 9.85 12.66 -4.38
CA ARG A 122 8.98 13.67 -3.76
C ARG A 122 7.54 13.18 -3.70
N VAL A 123 6.91 13.33 -2.53
CA VAL A 123 5.44 13.28 -2.41
C VAL A 123 4.86 14.60 -2.93
N LEU A 124 3.96 14.51 -3.92
CA LEU A 124 3.35 15.67 -4.60
C LEU A 124 1.94 15.97 -4.09
N LYS A 125 1.27 14.96 -3.54
CA LYS A 125 -0.08 15.06 -3.00
C LYS A 125 -0.27 13.99 -1.94
N SER A 126 -0.96 14.34 -0.85
CA SER A 126 -1.41 13.39 0.16
C SER A 126 -2.91 13.56 0.41
N GLY A 127 -3.60 12.45 0.68
CA GLY A 127 -4.98 12.45 1.12
C GLY A 127 -5.65 11.09 1.00
N MET A 128 -6.04 10.50 2.12
CA MET A 128 -6.88 9.29 2.14
C MET A 128 -8.33 9.67 1.85
N THR A 129 -9.10 8.77 1.22
CA THR A 129 -10.48 9.06 0.82
C THR A 129 -11.48 8.04 1.32
N ARG A 130 -12.70 8.53 1.59
CA ARG A 130 -13.90 7.73 1.83
C ARG A 130 -15.05 8.39 1.06
N ALA A 131 -15.87 7.58 0.40
CA ALA A 131 -16.94 8.09 -0.44
C ALA A 131 -18.28 7.41 -0.11
N PRO A 132 -19.08 7.95 0.81
CA PRO A 132 -20.46 7.54 1.03
C PRO A 132 -21.32 7.79 -0.20
N VAL A 133 -22.40 7.03 -0.29
CA VAL A 133 -23.46 7.22 -1.27
C VAL A 133 -24.78 7.52 -0.57
N PHE A 134 -25.42 8.60 -1.00
CA PHE A 134 -26.72 9.04 -0.56
C PHE A 134 -27.75 8.84 -1.65
N ARG A 135 -28.99 8.57 -1.24
CA ARG A 135 -30.17 8.57 -2.10
C ARG A 135 -31.00 9.82 -1.84
N VAL A 136 -31.44 10.45 -2.92
CA VAL A 136 -32.40 11.57 -2.93
C VAL A 136 -33.65 11.19 -3.74
N ALA A 137 -34.70 12.02 -3.72
CA ALA A 137 -35.92 11.75 -4.47
C ALA A 137 -35.71 11.88 -5.98
N ASP A 138 -35.00 12.93 -6.43
CA ASP A 138 -34.77 13.23 -7.83
C ASP A 138 -33.49 14.05 -8.07
N VAL A 139 -33.26 14.43 -9.32
CA VAL A 139 -32.08 15.21 -9.74
C VAL A 139 -32.08 16.66 -9.24
N ALA A 140 -33.23 17.25 -8.91
CA ALA A 140 -33.29 18.58 -8.33
C ALA A 140 -32.81 18.56 -6.87
N GLU A 141 -33.19 17.53 -6.12
CA GLU A 141 -32.63 17.30 -4.78
C GLU A 141 -31.15 16.92 -4.82
N ALA A 142 -30.70 16.21 -5.87
CA ALA A 142 -29.28 15.91 -6.05
C ALA A 142 -28.45 17.20 -6.26
N GLU A 143 -28.95 18.12 -7.10
CA GLU A 143 -28.35 19.45 -7.28
C GLU A 143 -28.34 20.24 -5.97
N ALA A 144 -29.45 20.23 -5.23
CA ALA A 144 -29.54 20.89 -3.93
C ALA A 144 -28.50 20.35 -2.93
N LEU A 145 -28.33 19.03 -2.85
CA LEU A 145 -27.31 18.40 -2.00
C LEU A 145 -25.89 18.79 -2.44
N VAL A 146 -25.58 18.77 -3.74
CA VAL A 146 -24.28 19.21 -4.27
C VAL A 146 -23.98 20.64 -3.86
N SER A 147 -24.96 21.55 -3.98
CA SER A 147 -24.79 22.95 -3.62
C SER A 147 -24.63 23.10 -2.11
N TRP A 148 -25.48 22.44 -1.33
CA TRP A 148 -25.41 22.44 0.14
C TRP A 148 -24.05 21.92 0.64
N THR A 149 -23.51 20.84 0.08
CA THR A 149 -22.20 20.29 0.47
C THR A 149 -21.08 21.31 0.28
N ARG A 150 -21.12 22.10 -0.81
CA ARG A 150 -20.12 23.15 -1.07
C ARG A 150 -20.25 24.31 -0.10
N ASP A 151 -21.48 24.75 0.15
CA ASP A 151 -21.77 25.90 1.01
C ASP A 151 -21.55 25.57 2.50
N ASN A 152 -21.63 24.30 2.89
CA ASN A 152 -21.54 23.82 4.28
C ASN A 152 -20.29 22.96 4.55
N PHE A 153 -19.22 23.11 3.76
CA PHE A 153 -17.96 22.39 4.00
C PHE A 153 -17.43 22.59 5.43
N ALA A 154 -17.60 23.78 6.01
CA ALA A 154 -17.16 24.07 7.39
C ALA A 154 -17.87 23.19 8.43
N ALA A 155 -19.18 22.99 8.30
CA ALA A 155 -19.94 22.12 9.20
C ALA A 155 -19.54 20.65 9.05
N LEU A 156 -19.31 20.20 7.80
CA LEU A 156 -18.80 18.85 7.53
C LEU A 156 -17.40 18.64 8.12
N LYS A 157 -16.53 19.66 8.02
CA LYS A 157 -15.18 19.65 8.58
C LYS A 157 -15.22 19.57 10.10
N GLU A 158 -16.03 20.40 10.75
CA GLU A 158 -16.21 20.40 12.20
C GLU A 158 -16.64 19.02 12.71
N ALA A 159 -17.73 18.47 12.18
CA ALA A 159 -18.24 17.16 12.60
C ALA A 159 -17.25 16.02 12.33
N ALA A 160 -16.53 16.06 11.22
CA ALA A 160 -15.52 15.04 10.91
C ALA A 160 -14.33 15.11 11.87
N GLU A 161 -13.79 16.31 12.12
CA GLU A 161 -12.58 16.52 12.92
C GLU A 161 -12.82 16.35 14.42
N GLU A 162 -14.05 16.46 14.93
CA GLU A 162 -14.39 16.11 16.32
C GLU A 162 -14.11 14.64 16.67
N THR A 163 -14.05 13.77 15.66
CA THR A 163 -13.82 12.32 15.86
C THR A 163 -12.35 11.93 15.94
N THR A 164 -11.41 12.86 15.70
CA THR A 164 -9.99 12.55 15.52
C THR A 164 -9.08 13.64 16.06
N ASN A 165 -7.96 13.24 16.66
CA ASN A 165 -6.95 14.19 17.16
C ASN A 165 -5.90 14.57 16.11
N HIS A 166 -5.86 13.87 14.97
CA HIS A 166 -4.78 13.99 13.97
C HIS A 166 -5.29 14.16 12.55
N GLY A 167 -6.51 13.71 12.26
CA GLY A 167 -7.09 13.77 10.93
C GLY A 167 -7.60 15.17 10.61
N GLU A 168 -7.44 15.58 9.36
CA GLU A 168 -7.95 16.86 8.87
C GLU A 168 -8.78 16.62 7.60
N LEU A 169 -10.01 17.13 7.54
CA LEU A 169 -10.79 17.12 6.30
C LEU A 169 -10.28 18.20 5.35
N LEU A 170 -9.78 17.77 4.19
CA LEU A 170 -9.17 18.63 3.18
C LEU A 170 -10.19 19.09 2.13
N ASP A 171 -11.09 18.21 1.70
CA ASP A 171 -12.07 18.49 0.65
C ASP A 171 -13.22 17.45 0.65
N VAL A 172 -14.37 17.82 0.08
CA VAL A 172 -15.50 16.93 -0.21
C VAL A 172 -15.96 17.16 -1.64
N THR A 173 -15.69 16.19 -2.52
CA THR A 173 -16.07 16.29 -3.94
C THR A 173 -17.36 15.50 -4.21
N PRO A 174 -18.46 16.16 -4.61
CA PRO A 174 -19.71 15.47 -4.92
C PRO A 174 -19.76 14.94 -6.36
N TYR A 175 -20.35 13.77 -6.55
CA TYR A 175 -20.60 13.12 -7.85
C TYR A 175 -22.06 12.64 -7.92
N VAL A 176 -22.77 12.95 -9.00
CA VAL A 176 -24.20 12.61 -9.15
C VAL A 176 -24.41 11.59 -10.26
N VAL A 177 -25.17 10.53 -9.96
CA VAL A 177 -25.66 9.55 -10.93
C VAL A 177 -27.14 9.31 -10.68
N GLY A 178 -28.01 9.94 -11.49
CA GLY A 178 -29.45 9.89 -11.27
C GLY A 178 -29.81 10.48 -9.90
N ASN A 179 -30.49 9.70 -9.06
CA ASN A 179 -30.85 10.07 -7.70
C ASN A 179 -29.86 9.54 -6.63
N SER A 180 -28.66 9.15 -7.06
CA SER A 180 -27.54 8.79 -6.18
C SER A 180 -26.50 9.90 -6.17
N VAL A 181 -26.10 10.35 -4.98
CA VAL A 181 -25.04 11.34 -4.78
C VAL A 181 -23.92 10.74 -3.96
N TYR A 182 -22.73 10.68 -4.54
CA TYR A 182 -21.53 10.22 -3.86
C TYR A 182 -20.75 11.44 -3.39
N LEU A 183 -20.42 11.49 -2.10
CA LEU A 183 -19.60 12.57 -1.55
C LEU A 183 -18.22 11.99 -1.26
N ARG A 184 -17.20 12.33 -2.05
CA ARG A 184 -15.82 11.82 -1.88
C ARG A 184 -15.07 12.74 -0.91
N PHE A 185 -15.05 12.36 0.37
CA PHE A 185 -14.29 13.05 1.40
C PHE A 185 -12.80 12.70 1.26
N ARG A 186 -11.92 13.70 1.40
CA ARG A 186 -10.47 13.55 1.39
C ARG A 186 -9.87 14.09 2.69
N TYR A 187 -9.07 13.28 3.36
CA TYR A 187 -8.48 13.58 4.65
C TYR A 187 -6.95 13.56 4.61
N ASP A 188 -6.29 14.48 5.30
CA ASP A 188 -4.92 14.28 5.75
C ASP A 188 -4.95 13.35 6.97
N THR A 189 -4.19 12.26 6.90
CA THR A 189 -4.15 11.20 7.92
C THR A 189 -2.80 11.11 8.61
N LYS A 190 -1.91 12.08 8.33
CA LYS A 190 -0.53 12.13 8.84
C LYS A 190 0.16 10.79 8.59
N ASP A 191 0.75 10.18 9.62
CA ASP A 191 1.53 8.94 9.49
C ASP A 191 0.68 7.66 9.42
N ALA A 192 -0.63 7.74 9.68
CA ALA A 192 -1.50 6.61 9.48
C ALA A 192 -1.89 6.48 8.00
N MET A 193 -2.12 5.25 7.52
CA MET A 193 -2.83 5.06 6.25
C MET A 193 -4.25 5.66 6.35
N GLY A 194 -4.89 5.48 7.52
CA GLY A 194 -6.01 6.32 7.94
C GLY A 194 -7.40 5.87 7.50
N MET A 195 -7.57 4.63 7.00
CA MET A 195 -8.88 4.15 6.56
C MET A 195 -9.93 4.10 7.69
N ASN A 196 -9.57 3.62 8.89
CA ASN A 196 -10.49 3.60 10.04
C ASN A 196 -10.88 5.02 10.46
N MET A 197 -9.89 5.90 10.59
CA MET A 197 -10.11 7.31 10.93
C MET A 197 -11.04 7.99 9.91
N ALA A 198 -10.74 7.87 8.61
CA ALA A 198 -11.57 8.44 7.55
C ALA A 198 -13.00 7.88 7.58
N THR A 199 -13.18 6.61 7.96
CA THR A 199 -14.52 5.99 8.03
C THR A 199 -15.35 6.59 9.17
N ILE A 200 -14.79 6.69 10.37
CA ILE A 200 -15.46 7.26 11.55
C ILE A 200 -15.75 8.76 11.32
N ALA A 201 -14.77 9.50 10.82
CA ALA A 201 -14.93 10.93 10.53
C ALA A 201 -15.99 11.17 9.44
N THR A 202 -16.05 10.31 8.42
CA THR A 202 -17.07 10.41 7.38
C THR A 202 -18.46 10.05 7.92
N GLU A 203 -18.58 9.08 8.82
CA GLU A 203 -19.85 8.72 9.45
C GLU A 203 -20.45 9.90 10.24
N ALA A 204 -19.64 10.58 11.04
CA ALA A 204 -20.06 11.79 11.75
C ALA A 204 -20.52 12.90 10.78
N ALA A 205 -19.76 13.16 9.71
CA ALA A 205 -20.15 14.13 8.70
C ALA A 205 -21.42 13.71 7.92
N CYS A 206 -21.66 12.41 7.70
CA CYS A 206 -22.89 11.93 7.09
C CYS A 206 -24.12 12.21 7.96
N GLY A 207 -23.99 12.17 9.30
CA GLY A 207 -25.06 12.56 10.21
C GLY A 207 -25.52 14.01 9.97
N VAL A 208 -24.58 14.94 9.81
CA VAL A 208 -24.90 16.34 9.46
C VAL A 208 -25.64 16.45 8.12
N VAL A 209 -25.23 15.66 7.12
CA VAL A 209 -25.91 15.62 5.82
C VAL A 209 -27.35 15.14 5.96
N GLU A 210 -27.61 14.08 6.71
CA GLU A 210 -28.97 13.53 6.90
C GLU A 210 -29.85 14.44 7.76
N ASP A 211 -29.27 15.18 8.73
CA ASP A 211 -30.00 16.10 9.60
C ASP A 211 -30.42 17.39 8.87
N GLU A 212 -29.60 17.89 7.95
CA GLU A 212 -29.82 19.19 7.29
C GLU A 212 -30.38 19.10 5.86
N THR A 213 -30.48 17.90 5.28
CA THR A 213 -30.93 17.71 3.89
C THR A 213 -31.98 16.61 3.75
N ALA A 214 -32.56 16.47 2.56
CA ALA A 214 -33.49 15.36 2.26
C ALA A 214 -32.77 14.05 1.90
N ALA A 215 -31.43 14.04 1.92
CA ALA A 215 -30.62 12.91 1.53
C ALA A 215 -30.66 11.80 2.59
N SER A 216 -30.66 10.55 2.15
CA SER A 216 -30.58 9.38 3.03
C SER A 216 -29.33 8.57 2.70
N LEU A 217 -28.51 8.29 3.72
CA LEU A 217 -27.29 7.51 3.58
C LEU A 217 -27.66 6.06 3.21
N VAL A 218 -27.10 5.58 2.09
CA VAL A 218 -27.26 4.19 1.65
C VAL A 218 -26.09 3.34 2.15
N ALA A 219 -24.87 3.87 2.05
CA ALA A 219 -23.67 3.22 2.56
C ALA A 219 -22.53 4.24 2.77
N LEU A 220 -21.71 4.04 3.80
CA LEU A 220 -20.49 4.83 4.02
C LEU A 220 -19.42 4.63 2.94
N SER A 221 -19.48 3.51 2.20
CA SER A 221 -18.57 3.21 1.09
C SER A 221 -19.36 2.85 -0.17
N GLY A 222 -19.65 3.86 -0.98
CA GLY A 222 -20.30 3.76 -2.29
C GLY A 222 -19.36 3.38 -3.44
N ASN A 223 -18.17 2.82 -3.15
CA ASN A 223 -17.14 2.44 -4.13
C ASN A 223 -16.54 3.58 -4.96
N LEU A 224 -16.75 4.84 -4.60
CA LEU A 224 -16.10 5.99 -5.25
C LEU A 224 -14.88 6.52 -4.47
N CYS A 225 -14.41 5.75 -3.47
CA CYS A 225 -13.23 6.11 -2.68
C CYS A 225 -11.96 6.16 -3.57
N THR A 226 -11.52 5.10 -4.26
CA THR A 226 -11.96 3.69 -4.28
C THR A 226 -10.92 2.83 -3.53
N ASP A 227 -11.35 1.88 -2.70
CA ASP A 227 -10.45 1.10 -1.83
C ASP A 227 -10.37 -0.35 -2.25
N LYS A 228 -9.18 -0.90 -2.50
CA LYS A 228 -8.92 -2.31 -2.88
C LYS A 228 -9.57 -2.76 -4.19
N LYS A 229 -9.82 -1.83 -5.11
CA LYS A 229 -10.37 -2.10 -6.45
C LYS A 229 -9.72 -1.18 -7.49
N PRO A 230 -9.39 -1.70 -8.69
CA PRO A 230 -8.84 -0.87 -9.75
C PRO A 230 -9.87 0.18 -10.18
N ALA A 231 -9.51 1.46 -10.06
CA ALA A 231 -10.40 2.57 -10.39
C ALA A 231 -9.62 3.75 -10.99
N ALA A 232 -10.08 4.24 -12.14
CA ALA A 232 -9.46 5.37 -12.83
C ALA A 232 -9.44 6.66 -11.98
N ILE A 233 -10.42 6.85 -11.09
CA ILE A 233 -10.45 8.01 -10.20
C ILE A 233 -9.21 8.08 -9.28
N ASN A 234 -8.68 6.94 -8.84
CA ASN A 234 -7.45 6.92 -8.03
C ASN A 234 -6.22 7.24 -8.89
N ALA A 235 -6.19 6.76 -10.14
CA ALA A 235 -5.10 7.06 -11.07
C ALA A 235 -5.09 8.54 -11.52
N VAL A 236 -6.26 9.19 -11.62
CA VAL A 236 -6.40 10.58 -12.07
C VAL A 236 -6.32 11.57 -10.91
N GLU A 237 -7.06 11.33 -9.82
CA GLU A 237 -7.17 12.28 -8.71
C GLU A 237 -6.21 11.98 -7.56
N GLY A 238 -5.60 10.80 -7.54
CA GLY A 238 -4.79 10.31 -6.42
C GLY A 238 -5.62 9.79 -5.24
N ARG A 239 -4.95 9.03 -4.37
CA ARG A 239 -5.46 8.51 -3.08
C ARG A 239 -4.27 8.05 -2.22
N GLY A 240 -4.25 8.36 -0.92
CA GLY A 240 -3.04 8.16 -0.13
C GLY A 240 -1.95 9.14 -0.54
N ARG A 241 -0.73 8.68 -0.83
CA ARG A 241 0.36 9.50 -1.39
C ARG A 241 0.44 9.36 -2.90
N SER A 242 0.48 10.49 -3.61
CA SER A 242 1.00 10.56 -4.97
C SER A 242 2.49 10.90 -4.89
N VAL A 243 3.36 9.99 -5.34
CA VAL A 243 4.82 10.09 -5.17
C VAL A 243 5.53 9.82 -6.50
N THR A 244 6.56 10.60 -6.78
CA THR A 244 7.42 10.42 -7.97
C THR A 244 8.87 10.27 -7.55
N ALA A 245 9.58 9.34 -8.18
CA ALA A 245 11.03 9.22 -8.08
C ALA A 245 11.66 9.21 -9.46
N ASP A 246 12.85 9.82 -9.60
CA ASP A 246 13.61 9.83 -10.84
C ASP A 246 15.12 9.77 -10.66
N VAL A 247 15.80 9.48 -11.77
CA VAL A 247 17.25 9.43 -11.88
C VAL A 247 17.67 9.71 -13.33
N ARG A 248 18.81 10.39 -13.51
CA ARG A 248 19.50 10.51 -14.80
C ARG A 248 20.81 9.71 -14.75
N ILE A 249 20.93 8.73 -15.63
CA ILE A 249 22.01 7.74 -15.63
C ILE A 249 22.92 7.99 -16.85
N PRO A 250 24.23 8.20 -16.64
CA PRO A 250 25.18 8.37 -17.73
C PRO A 250 25.15 7.20 -18.71
N ARG A 251 25.29 7.46 -20.02
CA ARG A 251 25.34 6.42 -21.05
C ARG A 251 26.29 5.29 -20.71
N GLU A 252 27.51 5.64 -20.29
CA GLU A 252 28.56 4.66 -20.01
C GLU A 252 28.14 3.67 -18.93
N VAL A 253 27.40 4.15 -17.91
CA VAL A 253 26.87 3.30 -16.84
C VAL A 253 25.78 2.36 -17.37
N VAL A 254 24.91 2.84 -18.27
CA VAL A 254 23.89 1.99 -18.91
C VAL A 254 24.56 0.89 -19.75
N GLU A 255 25.55 1.24 -20.56
CA GLU A 255 26.25 0.27 -21.42
C GLU A 255 27.05 -0.75 -20.59
N GLU A 256 27.78 -0.28 -19.56
CA GLU A 256 28.63 -1.12 -18.72
C GLU A 256 27.84 -2.04 -17.79
N ARG A 257 26.84 -1.51 -17.08
CA ARG A 257 26.13 -2.25 -15.99
C ARG A 257 24.79 -2.83 -16.42
N LEU A 258 24.13 -2.17 -17.36
CA LEU A 258 22.82 -2.59 -17.85
C LEU A 258 22.90 -3.41 -19.14
N HIS A 259 24.06 -3.39 -19.81
CA HIS A 259 24.33 -4.13 -21.05
C HIS A 259 23.31 -3.81 -22.15
N THR A 260 22.92 -2.55 -22.23
CA THR A 260 21.96 -2.00 -23.20
C THR A 260 22.31 -0.55 -23.50
N THR A 261 21.48 0.16 -24.27
CA THR A 261 21.68 1.60 -24.53
C THR A 261 20.49 2.40 -24.00
N PRO A 262 20.68 3.70 -23.68
CA PRO A 262 19.58 4.61 -23.33
C PRO A 262 18.41 4.56 -24.32
N GLU A 263 18.71 4.54 -25.62
CA GLU A 263 17.70 4.48 -26.70
C GLU A 263 16.86 3.21 -26.63
N ALA A 264 17.49 2.06 -26.40
CA ALA A 264 16.79 0.78 -26.36
C ALA A 264 15.84 0.70 -25.15
N VAL A 265 16.24 1.25 -24.00
CA VAL A 265 15.39 1.33 -22.81
C VAL A 265 14.21 2.28 -23.04
N ALA A 266 14.46 3.46 -23.61
CA ALA A 266 13.41 4.44 -23.92
C ALA A 266 12.40 3.90 -24.96
N GLU A 267 12.88 3.23 -26.01
CA GLU A 267 12.03 2.59 -27.02
C GLU A 267 11.18 1.47 -26.38
N LEU A 268 11.80 0.61 -25.56
CA LEU A 268 11.09 -0.46 -24.87
C LEU A 268 10.00 0.11 -23.95
N ASN A 269 10.32 1.12 -23.13
CA ASN A 269 9.33 1.75 -22.24
C ASN A 269 8.14 2.29 -23.05
N THR A 270 8.42 3.02 -24.13
CA THR A 270 7.39 3.58 -25.00
C THR A 270 6.49 2.48 -25.58
N ARG A 271 7.07 1.42 -26.16
CA ARG A 271 6.28 0.37 -26.82
C ARG A 271 5.56 -0.54 -25.82
N LYS A 272 6.20 -0.89 -24.71
CA LYS A 272 5.67 -1.83 -23.71
C LYS A 272 4.77 -1.14 -22.70
N ASN A 273 5.34 -0.24 -21.90
CA ASN A 273 4.67 0.38 -20.76
C ASN A 273 3.65 1.44 -21.20
N LEU A 274 3.86 2.11 -22.35
CA LEU A 274 2.90 3.10 -22.85
C LEU A 274 1.95 2.51 -23.89
N VAL A 275 2.43 2.20 -25.09
CA VAL A 275 1.57 1.75 -26.21
C VAL A 275 0.86 0.42 -25.89
N GLY A 276 1.58 -0.53 -25.29
CA GLY A 276 1.02 -1.82 -24.86
C GLY A 276 -0.09 -1.66 -23.81
N SER A 277 0.20 -0.92 -22.72
CA SER A 277 -0.77 -0.65 -21.67
C SER A 277 -1.97 0.17 -22.17
N ALA A 278 -1.76 1.15 -23.03
CA ALA A 278 -2.84 1.92 -23.66
C ALA A 278 -3.75 1.01 -24.49
N LYS A 279 -3.18 0.10 -25.29
CA LYS A 279 -3.96 -0.88 -26.06
C LYS A 279 -4.77 -1.82 -25.16
N ALA A 280 -4.25 -2.14 -23.98
CA ALA A 280 -4.91 -2.98 -22.99
C ALA A 280 -5.94 -2.25 -22.12
N ALA A 281 -6.06 -0.91 -22.23
CA ALA A 281 -6.82 -0.07 -21.30
C ALA A 281 -6.40 -0.31 -19.83
N SER A 282 -5.09 -0.54 -19.62
CA SER A 282 -4.52 -0.71 -18.28
C SER A 282 -4.50 0.62 -17.52
N LEU A 283 -4.59 0.55 -16.18
CA LEU A 283 -4.33 1.68 -15.28
C LEU A 283 -2.84 1.76 -14.88
N GLY A 284 -2.08 0.67 -15.05
CA GLY A 284 -0.64 0.61 -14.84
C GLY A 284 0.14 0.76 -16.15
N PHE A 285 0.90 1.82 -16.26
CA PHE A 285 1.81 2.14 -17.38
C PHE A 285 3.26 1.89 -16.95
N ASN A 286 3.52 0.71 -16.39
CA ASN A 286 4.79 0.29 -15.80
C ASN A 286 5.06 -1.19 -16.10
N ALA A 287 6.23 -1.71 -15.73
CA ALA A 287 6.57 -3.10 -15.94
C ALA A 287 6.23 -4.02 -14.77
N HIS A 288 6.64 -3.69 -13.55
CA HIS A 288 6.44 -4.51 -12.35
C HIS A 288 6.45 -3.72 -11.04
N VAL A 289 5.94 -2.48 -11.03
CA VAL A 289 5.86 -1.68 -9.79
C VAL A 289 5.12 -2.43 -8.67
N ALA A 290 4.07 -3.19 -9.03
CA ALA A 290 3.33 -4.02 -8.10
C ALA A 290 4.21 -5.03 -7.32
N ASN A 291 5.25 -5.59 -7.95
CA ASN A 291 6.15 -6.55 -7.28
C ASN A 291 6.92 -5.87 -6.14
N VAL A 292 7.45 -4.68 -6.38
CA VAL A 292 8.20 -3.93 -5.36
C VAL A 292 7.27 -3.42 -4.26
N VAL A 293 6.13 -2.84 -4.65
CA VAL A 293 5.11 -2.36 -3.70
C VAL A 293 4.65 -3.50 -2.79
N ALA A 294 4.25 -4.64 -3.34
CA ALA A 294 3.83 -5.80 -2.56
C ALA A 294 4.91 -6.29 -1.61
N ALA A 295 6.16 -6.40 -2.09
CA ALA A 295 7.25 -6.90 -1.28
C ALA A 295 7.62 -5.97 -0.14
N MET A 296 7.59 -4.64 -0.36
CA MET A 296 7.80 -3.66 0.70
C MET A 296 6.59 -3.58 1.64
N PHE A 297 5.37 -3.74 1.13
CA PHE A 297 4.13 -3.75 1.94
C PHE A 297 4.15 -4.88 2.96
N LEU A 298 4.45 -6.11 2.52
CA LEU A 298 4.59 -7.27 3.40
C LEU A 298 5.71 -7.08 4.44
N ALA A 299 6.83 -6.50 4.01
CA ALA A 299 7.99 -6.25 4.86
C ALA A 299 7.76 -5.16 5.92
N THR A 300 6.82 -4.25 5.70
CA THR A 300 6.61 -3.05 6.54
C THR A 300 5.20 -2.95 7.12
N GLY A 301 4.38 -4.00 6.98
CA GLY A 301 3.07 -4.11 7.65
C GLY A 301 1.99 -3.21 7.07
N GLN A 302 2.06 -2.96 5.77
CA GLN A 302 1.02 -2.28 5.02
C GLN A 302 -0.10 -3.26 4.64
N ASP A 303 -1.23 -2.75 4.17
CA ASP A 303 -2.37 -3.57 3.73
C ASP A 303 -2.11 -4.15 2.33
N GLU A 304 -1.90 -5.45 2.24
CA GLU A 304 -1.52 -6.13 0.99
C GLU A 304 -2.58 -6.02 -0.11
N ALA A 305 -3.86 -5.84 0.25
CA ALA A 305 -4.92 -5.66 -0.73
C ALA A 305 -4.86 -4.28 -1.41
N GLN A 306 -4.15 -3.32 -0.83
CA GLN A 306 -3.94 -1.98 -1.41
C GLN A 306 -2.78 -1.95 -2.43
N VAL A 307 -2.12 -3.08 -2.68
CA VAL A 307 -1.22 -3.24 -3.87
C VAL A 307 -1.99 -2.94 -5.16
N VAL A 308 -3.30 -3.19 -5.19
CA VAL A 308 -4.18 -2.82 -6.31
C VAL A 308 -4.02 -1.35 -6.66
N GLU A 309 -4.10 -0.45 -5.68
CA GLU A 309 -3.94 0.99 -5.88
C GLU A 309 -2.47 1.41 -5.98
N GLY A 310 -1.59 0.82 -5.17
CA GLY A 310 -0.15 1.10 -5.19
C GLY A 310 0.53 0.73 -6.53
N SER A 311 -0.13 -0.09 -7.35
CA SER A 311 0.32 -0.43 -8.71
C SER A 311 -0.05 0.60 -9.79
N ASN A 312 -0.87 1.61 -9.46
CA ASN A 312 -1.24 2.71 -10.36
C ASN A 312 -0.04 3.63 -10.56
N ALA A 313 0.85 3.22 -11.46
CA ALA A 313 2.09 3.92 -11.73
C ALA A 313 2.36 4.09 -13.22
N ILE A 314 3.03 5.19 -13.55
CA ILE A 314 3.53 5.49 -14.89
C ILE A 314 5.06 5.55 -14.83
N THR A 315 5.70 4.74 -15.67
CA THR A 315 7.15 4.77 -15.86
C THR A 315 7.48 5.56 -17.13
N THR A 316 8.35 6.56 -16.99
CA THR A 316 8.89 7.33 -18.11
C THR A 316 10.36 6.98 -18.30
N ALA A 317 10.79 6.82 -19.55
CA ALA A 317 12.19 6.65 -19.89
C ALA A 317 12.49 7.41 -21.18
N GLU A 318 13.49 8.28 -21.14
CA GLU A 318 13.82 9.21 -22.22
C GLU A 318 15.34 9.35 -22.35
N VAL A 319 15.81 9.72 -23.55
CA VAL A 319 17.21 10.05 -23.78
C VAL A 319 17.38 11.57 -23.66
N GLN A 320 18.23 12.02 -22.75
CA GLN A 320 18.53 13.44 -22.51
C GLN A 320 20.03 13.67 -22.63
N ASP A 321 20.45 14.48 -23.61
CA ASP A 321 21.87 14.72 -23.97
C ASP A 321 22.71 13.44 -24.13
N GLY A 322 22.08 12.33 -24.54
CA GLY A 322 22.72 11.03 -24.71
C GLY A 322 22.66 10.10 -23.49
N ASP A 323 22.27 10.61 -22.32
CA ASP A 323 22.04 9.86 -21.08
C ASP A 323 20.62 9.31 -20.99
N LEU A 324 20.38 8.40 -20.06
CA LEU A 324 19.06 7.84 -19.78
C LEU A 324 18.41 8.56 -18.59
N TYR A 325 17.31 9.27 -18.81
CA TYR A 325 16.39 9.68 -17.75
C TYR A 325 15.34 8.60 -17.52
N VAL A 326 15.10 8.21 -16.27
CA VAL A 326 14.00 7.30 -15.89
C VAL A 326 13.26 7.86 -14.69
N SER A 327 11.93 7.79 -14.70
CA SER A 327 11.09 8.11 -13.56
C SER A 327 9.95 7.12 -13.36
N VAL A 328 9.51 7.00 -12.13
CA VAL A 328 8.29 6.27 -11.73
C VAL A 328 7.41 7.22 -10.94
N SER A 329 6.17 7.39 -11.38
CA SER A 329 5.16 8.17 -10.67
C SER A 329 4.02 7.25 -10.23
N ILE A 330 3.83 7.08 -8.93
CA ILE A 330 2.75 6.28 -8.33
C ILE A 330 1.65 7.25 -7.89
N ALA A 331 0.45 7.12 -8.46
CA ALA A 331 -0.63 8.07 -8.26
C ALA A 331 -1.36 7.85 -6.91
N SER A 332 -1.47 6.60 -6.47
CA SER A 332 -2.30 6.22 -5.34
C SER A 332 -1.62 5.22 -4.39
N LEU A 333 -0.53 5.63 -3.75
CA LEU A 333 0.22 4.79 -2.81
C LEU A 333 -0.31 4.95 -1.38
N GLU A 334 -0.95 3.90 -0.88
CA GLU A 334 -1.63 3.93 0.41
C GLU A 334 -0.76 3.28 1.48
N VAL A 335 -0.10 4.13 2.26
CA VAL A 335 0.87 3.69 3.26
C VAL A 335 0.72 4.44 4.57
N GLY A 336 1.15 3.78 5.64
CA GLY A 336 1.29 4.36 6.96
C GLY A 336 2.42 3.71 7.75
N THR A 337 2.94 4.42 8.73
CA THR A 337 3.99 3.96 9.65
C THR A 337 3.46 3.76 11.07
N VAL A 338 2.18 4.03 11.29
CA VAL A 338 1.43 3.73 12.52
C VAL A 338 0.11 3.01 12.22
N GLY A 339 -0.26 2.09 13.10
CA GLY A 339 -1.53 1.36 13.03
C GLY A 339 -1.52 0.17 12.09
N GLY A 340 -2.58 -0.65 12.13
CA GLY A 340 -2.64 -1.89 11.34
C GLY A 340 -1.45 -2.82 11.61
N GLY A 341 -0.94 -3.43 10.54
CA GLY A 341 0.17 -4.38 10.61
C GLY A 341 1.53 -3.78 10.98
N THR A 342 1.69 -2.45 11.03
CA THR A 342 2.99 -1.81 11.29
C THR A 342 3.53 -2.08 12.70
N LYS A 343 2.66 -2.50 13.62
CA LYS A 343 3.01 -2.85 15.00
C LYS A 343 3.40 -4.32 15.17
N LEU A 344 3.19 -5.16 14.16
CA LEU A 344 3.62 -6.55 14.21
C LEU A 344 5.15 -6.60 14.30
N PRO A 345 5.74 -7.51 15.11
CA PRO A 345 7.16 -7.46 15.44
C PRO A 345 8.08 -7.39 14.22
N THR A 346 7.91 -8.29 13.24
CA THR A 346 8.78 -8.32 12.05
C THR A 346 8.58 -7.11 11.13
N GLN A 347 7.36 -6.58 11.04
CA GLN A 347 7.02 -5.43 10.21
C GLN A 347 7.55 -4.13 10.81
N SER A 348 7.53 -4.02 12.14
CA SER A 348 8.11 -2.89 12.86
C SER A 348 9.61 -2.80 12.65
N GLU A 349 10.32 -3.94 12.68
CA GLU A 349 11.75 -4.01 12.34
C GLU A 349 12.02 -3.61 10.88
N GLY A 350 11.12 -3.97 9.95
CA GLY A 350 11.18 -3.51 8.57
C GLY A 350 11.12 -1.98 8.44
N LEU A 351 10.24 -1.32 9.20
CA LEU A 351 10.19 0.14 9.26
C LEU A 351 11.44 0.75 9.94
N ASP A 352 12.00 0.08 10.94
CA ASP A 352 13.23 0.49 11.61
C ASP A 352 14.45 0.43 10.69
N ILE A 353 14.54 -0.57 9.80
CA ILE A 353 15.59 -0.65 8.75
C ILE A 353 15.59 0.61 7.88
N LEU A 354 14.41 1.15 7.56
CA LEU A 354 14.26 2.40 6.80
C LEU A 354 14.46 3.65 7.68
N GLY A 355 14.31 3.51 8.99
CA GLY A 355 14.33 4.60 9.97
C GLY A 355 13.05 5.45 9.96
N VAL A 356 11.90 4.84 9.67
CA VAL A 356 10.61 5.53 9.49
C VAL A 356 9.48 4.95 10.36
N SER A 357 9.83 4.15 11.37
CA SER A 357 8.84 3.56 12.29
C SER A 357 8.16 4.62 13.16
N GLY A 358 6.86 4.48 13.40
CA GLY A 358 6.11 5.39 14.25
C GLY A 358 5.69 6.70 13.57
N GLY A 359 5.21 7.65 14.38
CA GLY A 359 4.83 8.99 13.91
C GLY A 359 6.03 9.87 13.62
N GLY A 360 5.96 10.65 12.54
CA GLY A 360 7.00 11.56 12.10
C GLY A 360 6.95 12.92 12.81
N ASP A 361 8.07 13.64 12.76
CA ASP A 361 8.15 15.05 13.17
C ASP A 361 8.75 15.86 12.00
N PRO A 362 7.95 16.69 11.29
CA PRO A 362 6.53 16.97 11.54
C PRO A 362 5.62 15.78 11.21
N ALA A 363 4.41 15.75 11.79
CA ALA A 363 3.44 14.68 11.58
C ALA A 363 3.15 14.43 10.08
N GLY A 364 3.21 13.18 9.66
CA GLY A 364 3.09 12.74 8.27
C GLY A 364 4.43 12.47 7.57
N SER A 365 5.55 12.99 8.09
CA SER A 365 6.85 12.87 7.45
C SER A 365 7.36 11.43 7.36
N ASN A 366 7.04 10.55 8.31
CA ASN A 366 7.48 9.16 8.26
C ASN A 366 6.73 8.37 7.19
N ALA A 367 5.42 8.60 7.04
CA ALA A 367 4.66 7.96 5.96
C ALA A 367 5.03 8.50 4.57
N ASP A 368 5.41 9.79 4.48
CA ASP A 368 5.95 10.35 3.23
C ASP A 368 7.35 9.80 2.92
N ALA A 369 8.21 9.65 3.93
CA ALA A 369 9.51 9.00 3.82
C ALA A 369 9.40 7.53 3.36
N LEU A 370 8.42 6.79 3.87
CA LEU A 370 8.12 5.42 3.42
C LEU A 370 7.67 5.42 1.95
N ALA A 371 6.78 6.34 1.56
CA ALA A 371 6.33 6.46 0.18
C ALA A 371 7.50 6.77 -0.78
N GLU A 372 8.42 7.65 -0.39
CA GLU A 372 9.63 7.97 -1.15
C GLU A 372 10.56 6.76 -1.29
N CYS A 373 10.76 5.98 -0.23
CA CYS A 373 11.55 4.74 -0.29
C CYS A 373 10.93 3.71 -1.24
N ILE A 374 9.60 3.54 -1.21
CA ILE A 374 8.87 2.63 -2.11
C ILE A 374 8.97 3.10 -3.57
N ALA A 375 8.87 4.40 -3.82
CA ALA A 375 9.04 4.97 -5.15
C ALA A 375 10.45 4.73 -5.70
N VAL A 376 11.50 4.92 -4.89
CA VAL A 376 12.89 4.64 -5.29
C VAL A 376 13.12 3.14 -5.53
N GLY A 377 12.58 2.27 -4.66
CA GLY A 377 12.63 0.82 -4.89
C GLY A 377 11.96 0.42 -6.20
N SER A 378 10.81 1.03 -6.49
CA SER A 378 10.05 0.79 -7.72
C SER A 378 10.81 1.28 -8.95
N LEU A 379 11.45 2.45 -8.87
CA LEU A 379 12.35 2.98 -9.90
C LEU A 379 13.53 2.04 -10.16
N ALA A 380 14.17 1.54 -9.11
CA ALA A 380 15.27 0.57 -9.20
C ALA A 380 14.82 -0.73 -9.89
N GLY A 381 13.66 -1.25 -9.49
CA GLY A 381 13.03 -2.39 -10.12
C GLY A 381 12.76 -2.16 -11.60
N GLU A 382 12.07 -1.07 -11.95
CA GLU A 382 11.71 -0.74 -13.34
C GLU A 382 12.96 -0.61 -14.21
N LEU A 383 13.97 0.12 -13.75
CA LEU A 383 15.24 0.30 -14.45
C LEU A 383 15.90 -1.04 -14.79
N SER A 384 16.00 -1.93 -13.80
CA SER A 384 16.65 -3.23 -13.97
C SER A 384 15.87 -4.12 -14.95
N LEU A 385 14.55 -4.20 -14.80
CA LEU A 385 13.71 -5.06 -15.64
C LEU A 385 13.62 -4.55 -17.08
N LEU A 386 13.40 -3.25 -17.28
CA LEU A 386 13.38 -2.65 -18.62
C LEU A 386 14.71 -2.86 -19.33
N SER A 387 15.82 -2.73 -18.63
CA SER A 387 17.15 -2.97 -19.21
C SER A 387 17.40 -4.43 -19.56
N ALA A 388 16.97 -5.37 -18.70
CA ALA A 388 17.07 -6.81 -18.98
C ALA A 388 16.24 -7.23 -20.21
N LEU A 389 15.07 -6.61 -20.39
CA LEU A 389 14.22 -6.80 -21.56
C LEU A 389 14.84 -6.17 -22.81
N ALA A 390 15.36 -4.95 -22.72
CA ALA A 390 15.97 -4.23 -23.83
C ALA A 390 17.24 -4.94 -24.35
N SER A 391 17.99 -5.59 -23.45
CA SER A 391 19.18 -6.38 -23.78
C SER A 391 18.87 -7.81 -24.26
N ARG A 392 17.59 -8.22 -24.32
CA ARG A 392 17.13 -9.60 -24.66
C ARG A 392 17.64 -10.70 -23.71
N HIS A 393 18.00 -10.37 -22.48
CA HIS A 393 18.53 -11.31 -21.48
C HIS A 393 17.50 -11.88 -20.48
N LEU A 394 16.21 -11.57 -20.64
CA LEU A 394 15.18 -11.95 -19.65
C LEU A 394 15.06 -13.48 -19.47
N SER A 395 15.07 -14.25 -20.55
CA SER A 395 14.85 -15.70 -20.49
C SER A 395 15.99 -16.46 -19.80
N SER A 396 17.23 -15.94 -19.81
CA SER A 396 18.37 -16.56 -19.12
C SER A 396 18.34 -16.31 -17.61
N ALA A 397 17.98 -15.10 -17.17
CA ALA A 397 17.98 -14.75 -15.75
C ALA A 397 16.91 -15.51 -14.93
N HIS A 398 15.70 -15.66 -15.48
CA HIS A 398 14.65 -16.45 -14.81
C HIS A 398 14.97 -17.96 -14.78
N ALA A 399 15.70 -18.48 -15.77
CA ALA A 399 16.05 -19.90 -15.83
C ALA A 399 17.10 -20.30 -14.78
N GLU A 400 17.99 -19.38 -14.38
CA GLU A 400 19.07 -19.63 -13.42
C GLU A 400 18.67 -19.41 -11.96
N LEU A 401 17.77 -18.45 -11.67
CA LEU A 401 17.44 -18.02 -10.31
C LEU A 401 16.00 -18.35 -9.86
N GLY A 402 15.10 -18.67 -10.80
CA GLY A 402 13.67 -18.86 -10.56
C GLY A 402 13.19 -20.31 -10.61
N ARG A 403 14.06 -21.28 -10.32
CA ARG A 403 13.70 -22.71 -10.27
C ARG A 403 13.60 -23.23 -8.85
#